data_AF-A0A965A5K0-F1
#
_entry.id   AF-A0A965A5K0-F1
#
_cell.length_a   1.000
_cell.length_b   1.000
_cell.length_c   1.000
_cell.angle_alpha   90.00
_cell.angle_beta   90.00
_cell.angle_gamma   90.00
#
_symmetry.space_group_name_H-M   'P 1'
#
loop_
_entity.id
_entity.type
_entity.pdbx_description
1 polymer ?
#
loop_
_entity_poly.entity_id
_entity_poly.type
_entity_poly.pdbx_seq_one_letter_code
_entity_poly.pdbx_strand_id
1 'polypeptide(L)'
;MHVWIDQDLCTGDGLCVDHCPDVFVQLEDGIAYVAQDGSPLNDPGGARSLAWVALRHHGAVVEAAEVCPGECIFIEMDLAIGA
;
A
#
# COMPACT_ATOMS: atom_id res chain seq x y z
N MET A 1 -7.70 8.66 1.35
CA MET A 1 -6.99 7.80 2.30
C MET A 1 -5.58 7.65 1.78
N HIS A 2 -4.65 7.47 2.70
CA HIS A 2 -3.28 7.09 2.38
C HIS A 2 -3.05 5.64 2.79
N VAL A 3 -2.06 5.01 2.16
CA VAL A 3 -1.65 3.65 2.48
C VAL A 3 -0.13 3.55 2.50
N TRP A 4 0.38 2.67 3.36
CA TRP A 4 1.78 2.30 3.41
C TRP A 4 1.93 0.80 3.73
N ILE A 5 3.10 0.23 3.43
CA ILE A 5 3.43 -1.16 3.74
C ILE A 5 4.51 -1.20 4.81
N ASP A 6 4.34 -2.04 5.83
CA ASP A 6 5.41 -2.41 6.75
C ASP A 6 6.30 -3.49 6.11
N GLN A 7 7.55 -3.13 5.80
CA GLN A 7 8.50 -4.04 5.17
C GLN A 7 8.94 -5.19 6.10
N ASP A 8 8.89 -5.01 7.43
CA ASP A 8 9.29 -6.05 8.38
C ASP A 8 8.24 -7.16 8.51
N LEU A 9 6.98 -6.84 8.20
CA LEU A 9 5.87 -7.79 8.20
C LEU A 9 5.59 -8.41 6.81
N CYS A 10 6.11 -7.79 5.74
CA CYS A 10 5.86 -8.25 4.39
C CYS A 10 6.48 -9.64 4.14
N THR A 11 5.66 -10.58 3.70
CA THR A 11 6.10 -11.96 3.37
C THR A 11 6.46 -12.14 1.90
N GLY A 12 6.25 -11.13 1.06
CA GLY A 12 6.55 -11.19 -0.38
C GLY A 12 5.55 -12.00 -1.22
N ASP A 13 4.34 -12.23 -0.72
CA ASP A 13 3.32 -13.08 -1.37
C ASP A 13 2.72 -12.50 -2.66
N GLY A 14 2.81 -11.18 -2.86
CA GLY A 14 2.39 -10.51 -4.09
C GLY A 14 0.89 -10.19 -4.22
N LEU A 15 0.03 -10.70 -3.34
CA LEU A 15 -1.43 -10.47 -3.42
C LEU A 15 -1.84 -9.00 -3.48
N CYS A 16 -1.11 -8.11 -2.79
CA CYS A 16 -1.37 -6.67 -2.86
C CYS A 16 -1.28 -6.13 -4.30
N VAL A 17 -0.28 -6.58 -5.07
CA VAL A 17 -0.08 -6.22 -6.47
C VAL A 17 -1.19 -6.80 -7.35
N ASP A 18 -1.62 -8.04 -7.08
CA ASP A 18 -2.73 -8.67 -7.81
C ASP A 18 -4.06 -7.93 -7.61
N HIS A 19 -4.34 -7.47 -6.39
CA HIS A 19 -5.56 -6.73 -6.05
C HIS A 19 -5.53 -5.27 -6.54
N CYS A 20 -4.39 -4.57 -6.43
CA CYS A 20 -4.31 -3.16 -6.81
C CYS A 20 -2.92 -2.75 -7.33
N PRO A 21 -2.58 -3.07 -8.58
CA PRO A 21 -1.25 -2.78 -9.16
C PRO A 21 -0.99 -1.28 -9.38
N ASP A 22 -2.03 -0.45 -9.35
CA ASP A 22 -1.90 1.01 -9.43
C ASP A 22 -1.38 1.63 -8.11
N VAL A 23 -1.48 0.89 -7.00
CA VAL A 23 -1.14 1.35 -5.64
C VAL A 23 0.00 0.56 -5.03
N PHE A 24 0.21 -0.69 -5.45
CA PHE A 24 1.23 -1.57 -4.89
C PHE A 24 2.19 -2.07 -5.96
N VAL A 25 3.44 -2.25 -5.58
CA VAL A 25 4.50 -2.80 -6.42
C VAL A 25 5.43 -3.66 -5.58
N GLN A 26 5.85 -4.80 -6.10
CA GLN A 26 6.89 -5.64 -5.49
C GLN A 26 8.20 -5.41 -6.24
N LEU A 27 9.27 -5.10 -5.50
CA LEU A 27 10.58 -4.84 -6.09
C LEU A 27 11.46 -6.10 -6.07
N GLU A 28 12.67 -5.98 -6.61
CA GLU A 28 13.62 -7.10 -6.77
C GLU A 28 14.14 -7.67 -5.44
N ASP A 29 13.96 -6.96 -4.33
CA ASP A 29 14.23 -7.42 -2.96
C ASP A 29 13.19 -8.42 -2.44
N GLY A 30 12.12 -8.65 -3.21
CA GLY A 30 11.09 -9.64 -2.91
C GLY A 30 10.00 -9.16 -1.97
N ILE A 31 9.98 -7.88 -1.59
CA ILE A 31 8.95 -7.29 -0.74
C ILE A 31 8.18 -6.17 -1.44
N ALA A 32 6.99 -5.89 -0.93
CA ALA A 32 6.08 -4.92 -1.52
C ALA A 32 6.25 -3.51 -0.93
N TYR A 33 5.97 -2.54 -1.78
CA TYR A 33 5.96 -1.11 -1.50
C TYR A 33 4.69 -0.52 -2.08
N VAL A 34 4.33 0.66 -1.60
CA VAL A 34 3.29 1.46 -2.25
C VAL A 34 3.89 2.22 -3.43
N ALA A 35 3.07 2.49 -4.43
CA ALA A 35 3.41 3.26 -5.61
C ALA A 35 2.51 4.49 -5.71
N GLN A 36 3.09 5.59 -6.18
CA GLN A 36 2.34 6.79 -6.53
C GLN A 36 2.85 7.32 -7.87
N ASP A 37 1.93 7.64 -8.77
CA ASP A 37 2.24 8.14 -10.11
C ASP A 37 3.24 7.24 -10.87
N GLY A 38 3.06 5.92 -10.71
CA GLY A 38 3.91 4.90 -11.34
C GLY A 38 5.30 4.75 -10.72
N SER A 39 5.60 5.45 -9.63
CA SER A 39 6.89 5.38 -8.94
C SER A 39 6.76 4.67 -7.59
N PRO A 40 7.64 3.70 -7.27
CA PRO A 40 7.68 3.09 -5.94
C PRO A 40 8.09 4.13 -4.89
N LEU A 41 7.46 4.09 -3.72
CA LEU A 41 7.87 4.87 -2.54
C LEU A 41 8.69 3.96 -1.61
N ASN A 42 9.90 3.62 -2.04
CA ASN A 42 10.79 2.66 -1.35
C ASN A 42 11.97 3.30 -0.61
N ASP A 43 12.15 4.62 -0.71
CA ASP A 43 13.12 5.38 0.09
C ASP A 43 12.41 6.60 0.69
N PRO A 44 12.10 6.61 1.99
CA PRO A 44 12.56 5.65 3.02
C PRO A 44 11.78 4.32 3.15
N GLY A 45 10.64 4.16 2.49
CA GLY A 45 9.71 3.06 2.76
C GLY A 45 8.91 3.23 4.05
N GLY A 46 8.14 2.20 4.41
CA GLY A 46 7.38 2.13 5.65
C GLY A 46 6.36 3.25 5.83
N ALA A 47 6.04 3.55 7.10
CA ALA A 47 5.14 4.63 7.49
C ALA A 47 5.62 6.04 7.09
N ARG A 48 6.83 6.19 6.54
CA ARG A 48 7.34 7.46 6.01
C ARG A 48 7.12 7.62 4.50
N SER A 49 6.59 6.59 3.86
CA SER A 49 6.32 6.53 2.42
C SER A 49 4.84 6.21 2.20
N LEU A 50 4.00 7.23 2.41
CA LEU A 50 2.56 7.12 2.21
C LEU A 50 2.17 7.43 0.77
N ALA A 51 1.42 6.53 0.13
CA ALA A 51 0.81 6.78 -1.17
C ALA A 51 -0.64 7.24 -1.01
N TRP A 52 -1.02 8.28 -1.75
CA TRP A 52 -2.41 8.68 -1.86
C TRP A 52 -3.19 7.69 -2.71
N VAL A 53 -4.37 7.28 -2.22
CA VAL A 53 -5.24 6.34 -2.94
C VAL A 53 -6.47 7.06 -3.50
N ALA A 54 -6.62 7.02 -4.82
CA ALA A 54 -7.82 7.51 -5.50
C ALA A 54 -9.07 6.74 -5.07
N LEU A 55 -10.21 7.42 -4.96
CA LEU A 55 -11.49 6.85 -4.48
C LEU A 55 -11.88 5.54 -5.19
N ARG A 56 -11.62 5.43 -6.51
CA ARG A 56 -11.90 4.23 -7.30
C ARG A 56 -11.12 2.98 -6.86
N HIS A 57 -10.01 3.14 -6.15
CA HIS A 57 -9.15 2.07 -5.66
C HIS A 57 -9.38 1.74 -4.19
N HIS A 58 -10.27 2.45 -3.48
CA HIS A 58 -10.46 2.25 -2.03
C HIS A 58 -10.89 0.82 -1.70
N GLY A 59 -11.86 0.26 -2.43
CA GLY A 59 -12.29 -1.12 -2.22
C GLY A 59 -11.17 -2.14 -2.44
N ALA A 60 -10.41 -1.99 -3.52
CA ALA A 60 -9.31 -2.90 -3.86
C ALA A 60 -8.16 -2.84 -2.83
N VAL A 61 -7.85 -1.65 -2.31
CA VAL A 61 -6.83 -1.49 -1.25
C VAL A 61 -7.30 -2.07 0.08
N VAL A 62 -8.59 -1.94 0.43
CA VAL A 62 -9.15 -2.59 1.62
C VAL A 62 -9.10 -4.10 1.49
N GLU A 63 -9.54 -4.66 0.35
CA GLU A 63 -9.49 -6.10 0.09
C GLU A 63 -8.04 -6.62 0.15
N ALA A 64 -7.09 -5.90 -0.48
CA ALA A 64 -5.67 -6.23 -0.40
C ALA A 64 -5.16 -6.30 1.04
N ALA A 65 -5.57 -5.37 1.89
CA ALA A 65 -5.22 -5.36 3.32
C ALA A 65 -5.85 -6.55 4.07
N GLU A 66 -7.12 -6.87 3.81
CA GLU A 66 -7.83 -7.98 4.46
C GLU A 66 -7.26 -9.37 4.09
N VAL A 67 -6.76 -9.55 2.87
CA VAL A 67 -6.22 -10.84 2.42
C VAL A 67 -4.71 -10.96 2.56
N CYS A 68 -4.02 -9.90 2.99
CA CYS A 68 -2.55 -9.89 3.11
C CYS A 68 -2.08 -10.89 4.17
N PRO A 69 -1.30 -11.93 3.83
CA PRO A 69 -0.87 -12.95 4.80
C PRO A 69 0.06 -12.40 5.89
N GLY A 70 0.82 -11.35 5.57
CA GLY A 70 1.71 -10.67 6.51
C GLY A 70 1.02 -9.58 7.34
N GLU A 71 -0.26 -9.28 7.06
CA GLU A 71 -0.99 -8.17 7.70
C GLU A 71 -0.20 -6.84 7.63
N CYS A 72 0.53 -6.62 6.54
CA CYS A 72 1.54 -5.58 6.44
C CYS A 72 1.05 -4.27 5.80
N ILE A 73 -0.24 -4.15 5.45
CA ILE A 73 -0.81 -2.99 4.76
C ILE A 73 -1.57 -2.13 5.75
N PHE A 74 -1.17 -0.87 5.89
CA PHE A 74 -1.76 0.08 6.83
C PHE A 74 -2.46 1.21 6.07
N ILE A 75 -3.71 1.46 6.42
CA ILE A 75 -4.56 2.47 5.79
C ILE A 75 -4.78 3.63 6.78
N GLU A 76 -4.48 4.84 6.33
CA GLU A 76 -4.73 6.08 7.04
C GLU A 76 -5.91 6.82 6.41
N MET A 77 -6.98 6.97 7.20
CA MET A 77 -8.14 7.74 6.79
C MET A 77 -7.84 9.23 6.91
N ASP A 78 -7.88 9.94 5.79
CA ASP A 78 -7.80 11.39 5.80
C ASP A 78 -9.03 11.92 6.51
N LEU A 79 -8.88 12.38 7.75
CA LEU A 79 -9.96 13.04 8.46
C LEU A 79 -10.39 14.25 7.64
N ALA A 80 -11.58 14.19 7.07
CA ALA A 80 -12.26 15.37 6.58
C ALA A 80 -12.52 16.29 7.79
N ILE A 81 -11.59 17.20 8.06
CA ILE A 81 -11.89 18.35 8.91
C ILE A 81 -12.89 19.16 8.08
N GLY A 82 -14.16 19.09 8.47
CA GLY A 82 -15.19 19.94 7.90
C GLY A 82 -14.74 21.40 7.95
N ALA A 83 -14.68 22.03 6.79
CA ALA A 83 -14.52 23.46 6.59
C ALA A 83 -15.57 23.90 5.56
#